data_AF-A0A0M3JGL6-F1
#
_entry.id   AF-A0A0M3JGL6-F1
#
_cell.length_a   1.000
_cell.length_b   1.000
_cell.length_c   1.000
_cell.angle_alpha   90.00
_cell.angle_beta   90.00
_cell.angle_gamma   90.00
#
_symmetry.space_group_name_H-M   'P 1'
#
loop_
_entity.id
_entity.type
_entity.pdbx_description
1 polymer ?
#
loop_
_entity_poly.entity_id
_entity_poly.type
_entity_poly.pdbx_seq_one_letter_code
_entity_poly.pdbx_strand_id
1 'polypeptide(L)'
;MPASMHDVPTSSTNGLQRKHPSDHAEHAANVKTDFLCRVKYSNTLPDIPFEAKFLPCPFTSLSRFIEYKQTGLEKNFKFELLTESDLGVKIDLINPETYFVDTDSPKKP
;
A
#
# COMPACT_ATOMS: atom_id res chain seq x y z
N MET A 1 -30.91 26.93 32.70
CA MET A 1 -32.20 26.36 32.24
C MET A 1 -32.07 24.84 32.21
N PRO A 2 -32.60 24.09 33.19
CA PRO A 2 -32.82 22.66 33.03
C PRO A 2 -34.32 22.39 32.77
N ALA A 3 -34.63 21.62 31.72
CA ALA A 3 -36.00 21.20 31.43
C ALA A 3 -36.29 19.84 32.11
N SER A 4 -37.39 19.82 32.86
CA SER A 4 -37.91 18.72 33.67
C SER A 4 -38.33 17.51 32.85
N MET A 5 -38.08 16.32 33.41
CA MET A 5 -38.63 15.05 32.98
C MET A 5 -40.17 15.10 32.97
N HIS A 6 -40.79 14.52 31.94
CA HIS A 6 -42.24 14.39 31.81
C HIS A 6 -42.63 12.92 32.01
N ASP A 7 -43.38 12.65 33.08
CA ASP A 7 -44.15 11.42 33.26
C ASP A 7 -45.30 11.35 32.24
N VAL A 8 -45.50 10.18 31.63
CA VAL A 8 -46.68 9.89 30.78
C VAL A 8 -47.49 8.78 31.44
N PRO A 9 -48.80 8.99 31.69
CA PRO A 9 -49.62 8.06 32.46
C PRO A 9 -50.02 6.87 31.60
N THR A 10 -49.92 5.65 32.17
CA THR A 10 -50.52 4.46 31.55
C THR A 10 -51.97 4.35 32.00
N SER A 11 -52.90 4.47 31.06
CA SER A 11 -54.34 4.39 31.30
C SER A 11 -54.78 3.00 31.73
N SER A 12 -55.49 2.97 32.85
CA SER A 12 -56.29 1.84 33.34
C SER A 12 -57.43 1.51 32.36
N THR A 13 -57.57 0.24 31.99
CA THR A 13 -58.81 -0.27 31.40
C THR A 13 -59.21 -1.63 32.01
N ASN A 14 -60.38 -1.58 32.66
CA ASN A 14 -61.43 -2.58 32.85
C ASN A 14 -61.15 -3.96 33.46
N GLY A 15 -61.88 -4.21 34.56
CA GLY A 15 -61.95 -5.50 35.22
C GLY A 15 -62.94 -6.50 34.62
N LEU A 16 -62.87 -7.72 35.14
CA LEU A 16 -63.91 -8.75 35.16
C LEU A 16 -63.60 -9.69 36.34
N GLN A 17 -64.48 -9.72 37.34
CA GLN A 17 -64.44 -10.68 38.44
C GLN A 17 -64.76 -12.08 37.94
N ARG A 18 -63.97 -13.10 38.31
CA ARG A 18 -64.43 -14.50 38.41
C ARG A 18 -63.77 -15.19 39.60
N LYS A 19 -64.58 -15.80 40.45
CA LYS A 19 -64.25 -16.43 41.75
C LYS A 19 -64.52 -17.94 41.66
N HIS A 20 -63.50 -18.79 41.90
CA HIS A 20 -63.60 -20.16 42.46
C HIS A 20 -62.17 -20.66 42.84
N PRO A 21 -61.98 -21.71 43.66
CA PRO A 21 -61.06 -21.76 44.78
C PRO A 21 -59.82 -22.60 44.44
N SER A 22 -58.85 -22.53 45.34
CA SER A 22 -57.73 -23.45 45.46
C SER A 22 -58.19 -24.89 45.60
N ASP A 23 -57.76 -25.76 44.69
CA ASP A 23 -57.15 -27.07 44.97
C ASP A 23 -56.84 -27.79 43.65
N HIS A 24 -55.82 -28.65 43.68
CA HIS A 24 -55.14 -29.32 42.57
C HIS A 24 -53.91 -28.58 42.02
N ALA A 25 -52.86 -28.64 42.86
CA ALA A 25 -51.54 -29.04 42.37
C ALA A 25 -51.65 -30.25 41.41
N GLU A 26 -50.66 -30.38 40.52
CA GLU A 26 -50.46 -31.53 39.62
C GLU A 26 -51.18 -31.48 38.26
N HIS A 27 -50.83 -30.49 37.43
CA HIS A 27 -50.43 -30.73 36.03
C HIS A 27 -50.21 -29.39 35.31
N ALA A 28 -48.99 -28.86 35.37
CA ALA A 28 -48.52 -27.89 34.38
C ALA A 28 -47.20 -28.42 33.83
N ALA A 29 -47.34 -29.08 32.69
CA ALA A 29 -46.32 -29.62 31.82
C ALA A 29 -44.98 -28.87 31.91
N ASN A 30 -43.90 -29.62 32.15
CA ASN A 30 -42.53 -29.38 31.70
C ASN A 30 -42.37 -28.05 30.95
N VAL A 31 -42.27 -26.94 31.70
CA VAL A 31 -42.04 -25.63 31.12
C VAL A 31 -40.57 -25.63 30.73
N LYS A 32 -40.29 -26.09 29.52
CA LYS A 32 -39.01 -25.86 28.87
C LYS A 32 -38.87 -24.34 28.80
N THR A 33 -38.09 -23.78 29.72
CA THR A 33 -37.77 -22.36 29.75
C THR A 33 -36.91 -22.08 28.54
N ASP A 34 -37.54 -21.77 27.41
CA ASP A 34 -36.83 -21.39 26.21
C ASP A 34 -36.16 -20.04 26.44
N PHE A 35 -34.99 -19.82 25.85
CA PHE A 35 -34.22 -18.60 26.10
C PHE A 35 -34.91 -17.41 25.42
N LEU A 36 -35.57 -16.56 26.20
CA LEU A 36 -36.20 -15.35 25.69
C LEU A 36 -35.13 -14.29 25.38
N CYS A 37 -34.60 -14.33 24.16
CA CYS A 37 -33.66 -13.33 23.65
C CYS A 37 -34.15 -12.77 22.31
N ARG A 38 -34.22 -11.45 22.22
CA ARG A 38 -34.50 -10.76 20.96
C ARG A 38 -33.22 -10.71 20.15
N VAL A 39 -33.19 -11.43 19.02
CA VAL A 39 -32.07 -11.38 18.07
C VAL A 39 -31.87 -9.94 17.59
N LYS A 40 -30.63 -9.44 17.68
CA LYS A 40 -30.21 -8.15 17.13
C LYS A 40 -28.96 -8.36 16.30
N TYR A 41 -29.03 -7.98 15.03
CA TYR A 41 -27.86 -7.92 14.15
C TYR A 41 -27.28 -6.50 14.19
N SER A 42 -25.96 -6.38 14.30
CA SER A 42 -25.26 -5.10 14.28
C SER A 42 -23.95 -5.22 13.52
N ASN A 43 -23.59 -4.16 12.81
CA ASN A 43 -22.30 -4.00 12.13
C ASN A 43 -21.65 -2.69 12.62
N THR A 44 -21.49 -2.55 13.93
CA THR A 44 -20.80 -1.39 14.50
C THR A 44 -19.34 -1.46 14.08
N LEU A 45 -18.89 -0.41 13.39
CA LEU A 45 -17.51 -0.32 12.95
C LEU A 45 -16.57 -0.11 14.15
N PRO A 46 -15.31 -0.54 14.05
CA PRO A 46 -14.30 -0.22 15.05
C PRO A 46 -14.07 1.29 15.18
N ASP A 47 -13.59 1.71 16.35
CA ASP A 47 -13.13 3.08 16.55
C ASP A 47 -11.94 3.40 15.64
N ILE A 48 -11.83 4.68 15.27
CA ILE A 48 -10.74 5.18 14.43
C ILE A 48 -9.41 4.94 15.16
N PRO A 49 -8.42 4.29 14.52
CA PRO A 49 -7.12 4.07 15.14
C PRO A 49 -6.40 5.40 15.37
N PHE A 50 -5.43 5.41 16.29
CA PHE A 50 -4.60 6.58 16.54
C PHE A 50 -3.82 6.98 15.28
N GLU A 51 -3.71 8.29 15.05
CA GLU A 51 -2.87 8.81 13.98
C GLU A 51 -1.40 8.43 14.20
N ALA A 52 -0.76 7.92 13.14
CA ALA A 52 0.64 7.56 13.17
C ALA A 52 1.50 8.76 13.57
N LYS A 53 2.45 8.53 14.48
CA LYS A 53 3.46 9.53 14.86
C LYS A 53 4.73 9.25 14.06
N PHE A 54 4.94 10.02 12.99
CA PHE A 54 6.16 9.96 12.20
C PHE A 54 7.33 10.52 13.01
N LEU A 55 8.41 9.76 13.14
CA LEU A 55 9.65 10.24 13.73
C LEU A 55 10.40 11.11 12.72
N PRO A 56 10.95 12.27 13.14
CA PRO A 56 11.85 13.03 12.28
C PRO A 56 13.08 12.17 11.97
N CYS A 57 13.44 12.02 10.70
CA CYS A 57 14.67 11.31 10.30
C CYS A 57 15.89 12.17 10.69
N PRO A 58 16.68 11.79 11.71
CA PRO A 58 17.73 12.67 12.23
C PRO A 58 19.01 12.62 11.39
N PHE A 59 19.13 11.69 10.44
CA PHE A 59 20.38 11.39 9.76
C PHE A 59 20.51 11.98 8.36
N THR A 60 19.40 12.41 7.74
CA THR A 60 19.46 13.00 6.40
C THR A 60 18.45 14.11 6.18
N SER A 61 18.97 15.33 5.95
CA SER A 61 18.19 16.43 5.40
C SER A 61 17.70 16.05 4.00
N LEU A 62 16.39 16.17 3.74
CA LEU A 62 15.83 15.89 2.42
C LEU A 62 16.48 16.75 1.31
N SER A 63 17.01 17.93 1.67
CA SER A 63 17.75 18.81 0.78
C SER A 63 18.97 18.15 0.13
N ARG A 64 19.58 17.13 0.75
CA ARG A 64 20.68 16.37 0.14
C ARG A 64 20.27 15.56 -1.10
N PHE A 65 18.97 15.39 -1.35
CA PHE A 65 18.46 14.64 -2.50
C PHE A 65 17.84 15.53 -3.59
N ILE A 66 17.83 16.85 -3.42
CA ILE A 66 17.24 17.79 -4.40
C ILE A 66 18.22 18.04 -5.56
N GLU A 67 19.53 18.00 -5.27
CA GLU A 67 20.59 18.28 -6.24
C GLU A 67 21.34 16.99 -6.60
N TYR A 68 21.44 16.70 -7.90
CA TYR A 68 22.26 15.59 -8.38
C TYR A 68 23.75 15.95 -8.30
N LYS A 69 24.54 15.10 -7.64
CA LYS A 69 26.01 15.19 -7.64
C LYS A 69 26.59 13.85 -8.03
N GLN A 70 27.48 13.85 -9.01
CA GLN A 70 28.18 12.64 -9.42
C GLN A 70 28.98 12.08 -8.26
N THR A 71 28.78 10.79 -7.99
CA THR A 71 29.51 10.09 -6.93
C THR A 71 30.97 9.85 -7.33
N GLY A 72 31.81 9.51 -6.35
CA GLY A 72 33.17 9.07 -6.64
C GLY A 72 33.21 7.83 -7.52
N LEU A 73 32.17 6.98 -7.49
CA LEU A 73 32.11 5.78 -8.33
C LEU A 73 31.97 6.14 -9.81
N GLU A 74 31.13 7.12 -10.14
CA GLU A 74 30.97 7.61 -11.52
C GLU A 74 32.26 8.27 -12.02
N LYS A 75 32.89 9.09 -11.18
CA LYS A 75 34.11 9.83 -11.56
C LYS A 75 35.32 8.93 -11.74
N ASN A 76 35.44 7.88 -10.91
CA ASN A 76 36.59 6.98 -10.94
C ASN A 76 36.34 5.73 -11.80
N PHE A 77 35.21 5.65 -12.51
CA PHE A 77 34.93 4.52 -13.37
C PHE A 77 35.89 4.52 -14.56
N LYS A 78 36.68 3.45 -14.69
CA LYS A 78 37.53 3.23 -15.86
C LYS A 78 36.71 2.57 -16.96
N PHE A 79 36.34 3.36 -17.96
CA PHE A 79 35.67 2.84 -19.15
C PHE A 79 36.61 1.94 -19.95
N GLU A 80 36.11 0.75 -20.33
CA GLU A 80 36.79 -0.10 -21.30
C GLU A 80 36.65 0.52 -22.68
N LEU A 81 37.77 0.74 -23.37
CA LEU A 81 37.77 1.27 -24.72
C LEU A 81 37.68 0.11 -25.71
N LEU A 82 36.52 -0.08 -26.32
CA LEU A 82 36.30 -1.05 -27.38
C LEU A 82 36.83 -0.45 -28.70
N THR A 83 38.01 -0.89 -29.12
CA THR A 83 38.68 -0.44 -30.34
C THR A 83 38.76 -1.56 -31.36
N GLU A 84 38.94 -1.18 -32.63
CA GLU A 84 39.24 -2.14 -33.71
C GLU A 84 40.55 -2.89 -33.42
N SER A 85 40.68 -4.10 -33.96
CA SER A 85 41.83 -4.97 -33.70
C SER A 85 43.18 -4.38 -34.08
N ASP A 86 43.19 -3.46 -35.06
CA ASP A 86 44.39 -2.81 -35.55
C ASP A 86 44.65 -1.45 -34.88
N LEU A 87 43.79 -1.00 -33.95
CA LEU A 87 43.86 0.31 -33.31
C LEU A 87 43.93 1.49 -34.31
N GLY A 88 43.42 1.31 -35.53
CA GLY A 88 43.56 2.29 -36.62
C GLY A 88 44.98 2.34 -37.21
N VAL A 89 45.86 1.42 -36.83
CA VAL A 89 47.20 1.24 -37.38
C VAL A 89 47.15 0.13 -38.42
N LYS A 90 47.18 0.52 -39.70
CA LYS A 90 47.21 -0.44 -40.80
C LYS A 90 48.56 -1.19 -40.86
N ILE A 91 48.64 -2.35 -40.21
CA ILE A 91 49.82 -3.23 -40.25
C ILE A 91 49.68 -4.17 -41.46
N ASP A 92 50.40 -3.86 -42.53
CA ASP A 92 50.46 -4.68 -43.73
C ASP A 92 51.93 -4.92 -44.12
N LEU A 93 52.23 -6.09 -44.67
CA LEU A 93 53.57 -6.43 -45.17
C LEU A 93 53.86 -5.76 -46.52
N ILE A 94 52.81 -5.26 -47.18
CA ILE A 94 52.89 -4.58 -48.46
C ILE A 94 52.80 -3.09 -48.22
N ASN A 95 53.84 -2.34 -48.61
CA ASN A 95 53.77 -0.89 -48.66
C ASN A 95 52.99 -0.45 -49.91
N PRO A 96 51.80 0.18 -49.78
CA PRO A 96 50.97 0.56 -50.92
C PRO A 96 51.67 1.57 -51.84
N GLU A 97 52.46 2.48 -51.27
CA GLU A 97 53.19 3.52 -52.01
C GLU A 97 54.22 2.93 -52.97
N THR A 98 54.75 1.73 -52.65
CA THR A 98 55.75 1.06 -53.50
C THR A 98 55.16 0.56 -54.82
N TYR A 99 53.87 0.22 -54.83
CA TYR A 99 53.18 -0.31 -56.00
C TYR A 99 52.14 0.66 -56.56
N PHE A 100 52.11 1.89 -56.06
CA PHE A 100 51.22 2.92 -56.56
C PHE A 100 51.61 3.28 -57.99
N VAL A 101 50.74 3.00 -58.95
CA VAL A 101 50.94 3.36 -60.35
C VAL A 101 50.18 4.66 -60.61
N ASP A 102 50.93 5.72 -60.89
CA ASP A 102 50.35 6.98 -61.32
C ASP A 102 49.84 6.84 -62.76
N THR A 103 48.51 6.83 -62.92
CA THR A 103 47.82 6.75 -64.21
C THR A 103 48.10 7.96 -65.12
N ASP A 104 48.55 9.10 -64.57
CA ASP A 104 48.87 10.31 -65.32
C ASP A 104 50.35 10.39 -65.71
N SER A 105 51.16 9.42 -65.29
CA SER A 105 52.57 9.36 -65.70
C SER A 105 52.70 9.04 -67.20
N PRO A 106 53.54 9.78 -67.95
CA PRO A 106 53.67 9.60 -69.39
C PRO A 106 54.23 8.20 -69.68
N LYS A 107 53.43 7.37 -70.36
CA LYS A 107 53.87 6.06 -70.86
C LYS A 107 55.06 6.30 -71.79
N LYS A 108 56.26 5.91 -71.34
CA LYS A 108 57.43 5.90 -72.22
C LYS A 108 57.13 4.94 -73.40
N PRO A 109 57.40 5.38 -74.64
CA PRO A 109 57.16 4.58 -75.84
C PRO A 109 58.06 3.35 -75.92
#